data_AF-A0A2U1E3W4-F1
#
_entry.id   AF-A0A2U1E3W4-F1
#
_cell.length_a   1.000
_cell.length_b   1.000
_cell.length_c   1.000
_cell.angle_alpha   90.00
_cell.angle_beta   90.00
_cell.angle_gamma   90.00
#
_symmetry.space_group_name_H-M   'P 1'
#
loop_
_entity.id
_entity.type
_entity.pdbx_description
1 polymer ?
#
loop_
_entity_poly.entity_id
_entity_poly.type
_entity_poly.pdbx_seq_one_letter_code
_entity_poly.pdbx_strand_id
1 'polypeptide(L)'
;MVHSNNQNVVYLQTPFYLKDGHGATSVLQNENMNVDIALYIMSCIRKSITERFDYNAKATKIGLKNTEVEIPYYNKVVDYIFMDKFIKVVKKLIIKDVVIWADKKIEATKQVVLKH
;
A
#
# COMPACT_ATOMS: atom_id res chain seq x y z
N MET A 1 -11.83 -14.98 -20.61
CA MET A 1 -10.98 -15.42 -19.47
C MET A 1 -10.28 -14.20 -18.91
N VAL A 2 -10.26 -14.01 -17.59
CA VAL A 2 -9.51 -12.91 -16.96
C VAL A 2 -8.05 -13.32 -16.87
N HIS A 3 -7.18 -12.58 -17.55
CA HIS A 3 -5.73 -12.62 -17.41
C HIS A 3 -5.22 -11.17 -17.45
N SER A 4 -4.44 -10.75 -16.45
CA SER A 4 -3.91 -9.39 -16.41
C SER A 4 -2.41 -9.36 -16.14
N ASN A 5 -1.73 -8.47 -16.85
CA ASN A 5 -0.34 -8.10 -16.60
C ASN A 5 -0.23 -6.85 -15.71
N ASN A 6 -1.35 -6.15 -15.48
CA ASN A 6 -1.40 -4.97 -14.64
C ASN A 6 -2.34 -5.22 -13.46
N GLN A 7 -1.84 -5.06 -12.24
CA GLN A 7 -2.63 -5.21 -11.03
C GLN A 7 -2.49 -3.93 -10.21
N ASN A 8 -3.62 -3.32 -9.86
CA ASN A 8 -3.65 -2.14 -9.02
C ASN A 8 -4.45 -2.44 -7.76
N VAL A 9 -3.98 -1.91 -6.64
CA VAL A 9 -4.64 -1.98 -5.34
C VAL A 9 -4.77 -0.54 -4.86
N VAL A 10 -6.01 -0.15 -4.55
CA VAL A 10 -6.36 1.21 -4.13
C VAL A 10 -7.22 1.16 -2.87
N TYR A 11 -7.05 2.16 -2.00
CA TYR A 11 -7.94 2.43 -0.88
C TYR A 11 -8.87 3.58 -1.26
N LEU A 12 -10.15 3.44 -0.94
CA LEU A 12 -11.19 4.38 -1.34
C LEU A 12 -11.93 4.86 -0.10
N GLN A 13 -11.94 6.17 0.11
CA GLN A 13 -12.62 6.81 1.25
C GLN A 13 -13.98 7.38 0.87
N THR A 14 -14.19 7.65 -0.42
CA THR A 14 -15.40 8.23 -0.95
C THR A 14 -16.00 7.31 -2.01
N PRO A 15 -17.32 7.39 -2.24
CA PRO A 15 -17.96 6.73 -3.38
C PRO A 15 -17.27 7.09 -4.69
N PHE A 16 -17.25 6.13 -5.61
CA PHE A 16 -16.57 6.24 -6.90
C PHE A 16 -17.30 5.39 -7.93
N TYR A 17 -17.06 5.70 -9.21
CA TYR A 17 -17.59 4.93 -10.33
C TYR A 17 -16.46 4.11 -10.96
N LEU A 18 -16.71 2.82 -11.13
CA LEU A 18 -15.88 1.95 -11.96
C LEU A 18 -16.53 1.83 -13.32
N LYS A 19 -15.76 2.16 -14.37
CA LYS A 19 -16.18 1.86 -15.74
C LYS A 19 -16.27 0.35 -15.89
N ASP A 20 -17.45 -0.14 -16.22
CA ASP A 20 -17.65 -1.56 -16.50
C ASP A 20 -17.00 -1.92 -17.85
N GLY A 21 -16.37 -3.09 -17.94
CA GLY A 21 -16.03 -3.68 -19.25
C GLY A 21 -14.64 -4.25 -19.51
N HIS A 22 -13.59 -4.04 -18.71
CA HIS A 22 -12.26 -4.64 -19.01
C HIS A 22 -11.39 -5.04 -17.80
N GLY A 23 -11.91 -4.98 -16.58
CA GLY A 23 -11.17 -5.32 -15.36
C GLY A 23 -11.91 -6.34 -14.49
N ALA A 24 -11.16 -7.21 -13.82
CA ALA A 24 -11.68 -7.96 -12.69
C ALA A 24 -11.44 -7.15 -11.42
N THR A 25 -12.51 -6.85 -10.69
CA THR A 25 -12.45 -6.10 -9.43
C THR A 25 -12.83 -7.02 -8.29
N SER A 26 -12.07 -6.95 -7.20
CA SER A 26 -12.43 -7.54 -5.91
C SER A 26 -12.45 -6.43 -4.87
N VAL A 27 -13.42 -6.48 -3.97
CA VAL A 27 -13.61 -5.45 -2.94
C VAL A 27 -13.45 -6.11 -1.59
N LEU A 28 -12.57 -5.55 -0.76
CA LEU A 28 -12.40 -5.91 0.64
C LEU A 28 -13.00 -4.82 1.51
N GLN A 29 -14.05 -5.14 2.26
CA GLN A 29 -14.69 -4.23 3.22
C GLN A 29 -14.58 -4.82 4.62
N ASN A 30 -14.31 -3.96 5.61
CA ASN A 30 -14.26 -4.36 7.02
C ASN A 30 -14.56 -3.13 7.90
N GLU A 31 -15.29 -3.33 9.00
CA GLU A 31 -15.65 -2.26 9.94
C GLU A 31 -14.44 -1.66 10.68
N ASN A 32 -13.38 -2.44 10.88
CA ASN A 32 -12.15 -1.97 11.51
C ASN A 32 -11.23 -1.24 10.52
N MET A 33 -11.61 -1.13 9.24
CA MET A 33 -10.73 -0.58 8.21
C MET A 33 -10.61 0.95 8.34
N ASN A 34 -9.38 1.42 8.58
CA ASN A 34 -9.00 2.82 8.42
C ASN A 34 -7.87 2.95 7.38
N VAL A 35 -7.44 4.18 7.09
CA VAL A 35 -6.40 4.42 6.08
C VAL A 35 -5.07 3.74 6.40
N ASP A 36 -4.67 3.66 7.67
CA ASP A 36 -3.41 3.06 8.10
C ASP A 36 -3.45 1.54 7.96
N ILE A 37 -4.53 0.92 8.41
CA ILE A 37 -4.78 -0.52 8.24
C ILE A 37 -4.85 -0.89 6.76
N ALA A 38 -5.56 -0.08 5.95
CA ALA A 38 -5.64 -0.28 4.52
C ALA A 38 -4.26 -0.24 3.86
N LEU A 39 -3.42 0.75 4.20
CA LEU A 39 -2.05 0.85 3.68
C LEU A 39 -1.21 -0.38 4.03
N TYR A 40 -1.35 -0.92 5.24
CA TYR A 40 -0.68 -2.16 5.63
C TYR A 40 -1.12 -3.34 4.74
N ILE A 41 -2.43 -3.59 4.67
CA ILE A 41 -3.00 -4.71 3.90
C ILE A 41 -2.65 -4.57 2.41
N MET A 42 -2.76 -3.37 1.85
CA MET A 42 -2.38 -3.09 0.46
C MET A 42 -0.90 -3.41 0.20
N SER A 43 -0.03 -3.21 1.18
CA SER A 43 1.39 -3.55 1.07
C SER A 43 1.60 -5.06 1.04
N CYS A 44 0.90 -5.81 1.89
CA CYS A 44 0.90 -7.29 1.86
C CYS A 44 0.35 -7.84 0.53
N ILE A 45 -0.77 -7.30 0.04
CA ILE A 45 -1.35 -7.69 -1.25
C ILE A 45 -0.37 -7.43 -2.38
N ARG A 46 0.20 -6.22 -2.45
CA ARG A 46 1.17 -5.86 -3.50
C ARG A 46 2.34 -6.81 -3.50
N LYS A 47 2.96 -7.07 -2.34
CA LYS A 47 4.05 -8.03 -2.19
C LYS A 47 3.67 -9.39 -2.78
N SER A 48 2.55 -9.96 -2.33
CA SER A 48 2.09 -11.29 -2.74
C SER A 48 1.80 -11.37 -4.24
N ILE A 49 1.23 -10.30 -4.81
CA ILE A 49 0.95 -10.22 -6.25
C ILE A 49 2.25 -10.12 -7.06
N THR A 50 3.19 -9.26 -6.66
CA THR A 50 4.45 -9.07 -7.39
C THR A 50 5.41 -10.25 -7.29
N GLU A 51 5.34 -11.01 -6.20
CA GLU A 51 6.13 -12.24 -6.04
C GLU A 51 5.58 -13.40 -6.88
N ARG A 52 4.28 -13.40 -7.16
CA ARG A 52 3.61 -14.51 -7.86
C ARG A 52 3.39 -14.28 -9.34
N PHE A 53 3.16 -13.04 -9.74
CA PHE A 53 2.73 -12.71 -11.09
C PHE A 53 3.67 -11.70 -11.73
N ASP A 54 3.98 -11.96 -13.00
CA ASP A 54 4.76 -11.08 -13.84
C ASP A 54 4.23 -11.13 -15.29
N TYR A 55 4.99 -10.60 -16.24
CA TYR A 55 4.60 -10.60 -17.64
C TYR A 55 4.44 -12.00 -18.24
N ASN A 56 5.28 -12.95 -17.81
CA ASN A 56 5.31 -14.34 -18.26
C ASN A 56 4.35 -15.22 -17.43
N ALA A 57 4.14 -14.87 -16.16
CA ALA A 57 3.22 -15.52 -15.23
C ALA A 57 2.01 -14.61 -14.94
N LYS A 58 1.08 -14.51 -15.90
CA LYS A 58 -0.07 -13.60 -15.80
C LYS A 58 -0.99 -13.94 -14.61
N ALA A 59 -1.59 -12.91 -14.01
CA ALA A 59 -2.62 -13.08 -13.00
C ALA A 59 -3.93 -13.60 -13.62
N THR A 60 -4.12 -14.93 -13.59
CA THR A 60 -5.35 -15.59 -14.02
C THR A 60 -6.38 -15.64 -12.89
N LYS A 61 -7.66 -15.86 -13.21
CA LYS A 61 -8.72 -16.05 -12.20
C LYS A 61 -8.38 -17.13 -11.16
N ILE A 62 -7.85 -18.27 -11.60
CA ILE A 62 -7.45 -19.38 -10.71
C ILE A 62 -6.20 -19.01 -9.92
N GLY A 63 -5.21 -18.40 -10.57
CA GLY A 63 -4.00 -17.91 -9.92
C GLY A 63 -4.34 -16.99 -8.76
N LEU A 64 -5.17 -15.98 -9.01
CA LEU A 64 -5.64 -15.02 -8.00
C LEU A 64 -6.41 -15.70 -6.86
N LYS A 65 -7.32 -16.65 -7.17
CA LYS A 65 -8.09 -17.39 -6.15
C LYS A 65 -7.19 -18.16 -5.19
N ASN A 66 -6.08 -18.69 -5.70
CA ASN A 66 -5.14 -19.48 -4.92
C ASN A 66 -4.04 -18.60 -4.28
N THR A 67 -4.10 -17.28 -4.39
CA THR A 67 -3.11 -16.37 -3.80
C THR A 67 -3.44 -16.12 -2.35
N GLU A 68 -2.52 -16.52 -1.51
CA GLU A 68 -2.56 -16.24 -0.08
C GLU A 68 -1.85 -14.91 0.18
N VAL A 69 -2.41 -14.13 1.09
CA VAL A 69 -1.84 -12.87 1.55
C VAL A 69 -1.68 -12.99 3.05
N GLU A 70 -0.44 -12.92 3.51
CA GLU A 70 -0.14 -12.97 4.94
C GLU A 70 -0.37 -11.59 5.58
N ILE A 71 -1.09 -11.61 6.70
CA ILE A 71 -1.37 -10.43 7.53
C ILE A 71 -1.14 -10.79 9.00
N PRO A 72 -0.82 -9.83 9.87
CA PRO A 72 -0.65 -10.06 11.29
C PRO A 72 -1.94 -10.57 11.94
N TYR A 73 -1.82 -11.65 12.71
CA TYR A 73 -2.88 -12.22 13.53
C TYR A 73 -2.30 -12.83 14.81
N TYR A 74 -3.11 -12.91 15.85
CA TYR A 74 -2.79 -13.58 17.11
C TYR A 74 -3.97 -14.46 17.53
N ASN A 75 -3.72 -15.71 17.90
CA ASN A 75 -4.76 -16.68 18.26
C ASN A 75 -5.93 -16.75 17.24
N LYS A 76 -5.60 -16.72 15.93
CA LYS A 76 -6.56 -16.72 14.82
C LYS A 76 -7.44 -15.46 14.70
N VAL A 77 -7.10 -14.39 15.43
CA VAL A 77 -7.76 -13.08 15.34
C VAL A 77 -6.81 -12.11 14.65
N VAL A 78 -7.30 -11.42 13.62
CA VAL A 78 -6.51 -10.41 12.89
C VAL A 78 -6.14 -9.25 13.82
N ASP A 79 -4.86 -8.86 13.81
CA ASP A 79 -4.34 -7.81 14.67
C ASP A 79 -4.36 -6.45 13.95
N TYR A 80 -5.54 -5.85 13.87
CA TYR A 80 -5.74 -4.52 13.29
C TYR A 80 -5.04 -3.41 14.08
N ILE A 81 -4.89 -3.57 15.40
CA ILE A 81 -4.23 -2.59 16.27
C ILE A 81 -2.74 -2.51 15.92
N PHE A 82 -2.10 -3.65 15.69
CA PHE A 82 -0.72 -3.68 15.24
C PHE A 82 -0.56 -3.00 13.88
N MET A 83 -1.40 -3.35 12.89
CA MET A 83 -1.32 -2.74 11.54
C MET A 83 -1.40 -1.20 11.60
N ASP A 84 -2.38 -0.68 12.35
CA ASP A 84 -2.60 0.75 12.54
C ASP A 84 -1.38 1.43 13.18
N LYS A 85 -0.90 0.89 14.32
CA LYS A 85 0.25 1.45 15.04
C LYS A 85 1.52 1.39 14.21
N PHE A 86 1.75 0.28 13.51
CA PHE A 86 2.93 0.08 12.68
C PHE A 86 3.02 1.15 11.59
N ILE A 87 1.94 1.36 10.83
CA ILE A 87 1.93 2.37 9.76
C ILE A 87 2.07 3.79 10.32
N LYS A 88 1.46 4.10 11.47
CA LYS A 88 1.65 5.41 12.14
C LYS A 88 3.11 5.64 12.55
N VAL A 89 3.79 4.63 13.07
CA VAL A 89 5.22 4.71 13.41
C VAL A 89 6.06 4.93 12.15
N VAL A 90 5.81 4.16 11.08
CA VAL A 90 6.50 4.33 9.79
C VAL A 90 6.32 5.74 9.24
N LYS A 91 5.08 6.25 9.22
CA LYS A 91 4.77 7.64 8.80
C LYS A 91 5.54 8.66 9.63
N LYS A 92 5.58 8.50 10.95
CA LYS A 92 6.30 9.41 11.85
C LYS A 92 7.81 9.41 11.59
N LEU A 93 8.41 8.24 11.33
CA LEU A 93 9.82 8.13 10.96
C LEU A 93 10.10 8.84 9.63
N ILE A 94 9.28 8.62 8.61
CA ILE A 94 9.43 9.27 7.30
C ILE A 94 9.31 10.79 7.42
N ILE A 95 8.30 11.30 8.14
CA ILE A 95 8.12 12.74 8.34
C ILE A 95 9.35 13.36 9.00
N LYS A 96 9.90 12.70 10.02
CA LYS A 96 11.13 13.15 10.69
C LYS A 96 12.28 13.27 9.68
N ASP A 97 12.49 12.26 8.85
CA ASP A 97 13.59 12.25 7.88
C ASP A 97 13.41 13.32 6.81
N VAL A 98 12.17 13.55 6.35
CA VAL A 98 11.83 14.61 5.39
C VAL A 98 12.10 16.01 5.97
N VAL A 99 11.75 16.25 7.24
CA VAL A 99 12.04 17.52 7.91
C VAL A 99 13.55 17.76 8.02
N ILE A 100 14.31 16.75 8.48
CA ILE A 100 15.77 16.84 8.57
C ILE A 100 16.40 17.14 7.19
N TRP A 101 15.92 16.49 6.15
CA TRP A 101 16.38 16.74 4.79
C TRP A 101 16.06 18.16 4.32
N ALA A 102 14.85 18.65 4.59
CA ALA A 102 14.43 20.01 4.23
C ALA A 102 15.28 21.07 4.94
N ASP A 103 15.53 20.92 6.25
CA ASP A 103 16.36 21.83 7.03
C ASP A 103 17.80 21.89 6.50
N LYS A 104 18.39 20.72 6.19
CA LYS A 104 19.73 20.66 5.56
C LYS A 104 19.78 21.39 4.23
N LYS A 105 18.73 21.27 3.42
CA LYS A 105 18.63 21.95 2.14
C LYS A 105 18.54 23.47 2.32
N ILE A 106 17.74 23.93 3.27
CA ILE A 106 17.59 25.36 3.59
C ILE A 106 18.93 25.95 4.06
N GLU A 107 19.64 25.24 4.95
CA GLU A 107 20.93 25.70 5.47
C GLU A 107 21.98 25.80 4.36
N ALA A 108 22.09 24.78 3.50
CA ALA A 108 22.98 24.80 2.35
C ALA A 108 22.70 26.00 1.42
N THR A 109 21.42 26.33 1.18
CA THR A 109 21.05 27.51 0.39
C THR A 109 21.46 28.82 1.06
N LYS A 110 21.25 28.98 2.37
CA LYS A 110 21.68 30.17 3.12
C LYS A 110 23.18 30.40 3.02
N GLN A 111 23.99 29.36 3.13
CA GLN A 111 25.45 29.44 3.05
C GLN A 111 25.95 29.91 1.67
N VAL A 112 25.24 29.58 0.59
CA VAL A 112 25.58 30.05 -0.76
C VAL A 112 25.18 31.52 -0.94
N VAL A 113 23.99 31.90 -0.48
CA VAL A 113 23.49 33.28 -0.58
C VAL A 113 24.35 34.25 0.23
N LEU A 114 24.84 33.85 1.41
CA LEU A 114 25.68 34.69 2.27
C LEU A 114 27.14 34.82 1.79
N LYS A 115 27.57 34.03 0.81
CA LYS A 115 28.92 34.09 0.21
C LYS A 115 28.99 34.98 -1.04
N HIS A 116 27.87 35.58 -1.46
CA HIS A 116 27.79 36.65 -2.46
C HIS A 116 27.48 37.98 -1.77
#